data_AF-A0A9K3KXY7-F1
#
_entry.id   AF-A0A9K3KXY7-F1
#
_cell.length_a   1.000
_cell.length_b   1.000
_cell.length_c   1.000
_cell.angle_alpha   90.00
_cell.angle_beta   90.00
_cell.angle_gamma   90.00
#
_symmetry.space_group_name_H-M   'P 1'
#
loop_
_entity.id
_entity.type
_entity.pdbx_description
1 polymer ?
#
loop_
_entity_poly.entity_id
_entity_poly.type
_entity_poly.pdbx_seq_one_letter_code
_entity_poly.pdbx_strand_id
1 'polypeptide(L)'
;MILYLLLILVVVLTESVHATAVASDRRDFGINGLRLSPIQSLPHRDNDDDNSNTIRVQVVFYGESQCPHCRKFVTEAWPTVWLDVEGLREYVDYDMIPWGNAYFATQECGHGPYSPDERACWYKKCKDQYTLTVKDDQNNDDGGNDCFTGRAVYQHGEKEGIVDIYETCIKVAYSLEDAVDFTYCAEGSIMDNEEINAEQLLTICTVSLPDVDAKAVQQCYEQRGKQLEIANAKQTPEHPGVPYVLLDGKPVDDPMEIQTAICNALQSKGLDPLPDSCGKNHIHFHESTNVF
;
A
#
# COMPACT_ATOMS: atom_id res chain seq x y z
N MET A 1 47.58 -63.49 24.02
CA MET A 1 47.29 -62.16 24.61
C MET A 1 48.30 -61.19 24.01
N ILE A 2 48.00 -60.19 23.19
CA ILE A 2 46.79 -59.49 22.76
C ILE A 2 47.07 -59.00 21.33
N LEU A 3 46.08 -59.19 20.46
CA LEU A 3 45.73 -58.54 19.19
C LEU A 3 46.73 -57.57 18.50
N TYR A 4 47.16 -57.96 17.30
CA TYR A 4 47.31 -57.07 16.15
C TYR A 4 45.93 -56.52 15.76
N LEU A 5 45.81 -55.23 15.38
CA LEU A 5 45.30 -54.81 14.06
C LEU A 5 45.06 -53.29 13.99
N LEU A 6 45.77 -52.69 13.03
CA LEU A 6 45.31 -51.72 12.04
C LEU A 6 44.82 -50.33 12.47
N LEU A 7 45.71 -49.36 12.17
CA LEU A 7 45.45 -47.97 11.86
C LEU A 7 44.15 -47.77 11.07
N ILE A 8 43.26 -46.93 11.58
CA ILE A 8 42.28 -46.21 10.78
C ILE A 8 42.73 -44.75 10.76
N LEU A 9 43.45 -44.39 9.70
CA LEU A 9 43.76 -43.01 9.35
C LEU A 9 42.51 -42.44 8.67
N VAL A 10 41.68 -41.70 9.40
CA VAL A 10 40.56 -40.95 8.80
C VAL A 10 41.17 -39.73 8.11
N VAL A 11 41.43 -39.86 6.81
CA VAL A 11 41.74 -38.72 5.93
C VAL A 11 40.42 -37.99 5.69
N VAL A 12 40.21 -36.89 6.39
CA VAL A 12 39.16 -35.92 6.05
C VAL A 12 39.66 -35.15 4.83
N LEU A 13 39.22 -35.57 3.63
CA LEU A 13 39.37 -34.77 2.43
C LEU A 13 38.33 -33.65 2.51
N THR A 14 38.77 -32.43 2.82
CA THR A 14 37.99 -31.22 2.59
C THR A 14 38.01 -30.91 1.09
N GLU A 15 37.02 -31.38 0.35
CA GLU A 15 36.79 -30.87 -1.00
C GLU A 15 36.32 -29.42 -0.90
N SER A 16 37.20 -28.51 -1.29
CA SER A 16 36.92 -27.08 -1.40
C SER A 16 36.10 -26.89 -2.68
N VAL A 17 34.77 -26.88 -2.57
CA VAL A 17 33.90 -26.36 -3.63
C VAL A 17 34.23 -24.89 -3.80
N HIS A 18 35.02 -24.59 -4.83
CA HIS A 18 35.21 -23.23 -5.31
C HIS A 18 33.89 -22.79 -5.94
N ALA A 19 33.09 -22.06 -5.18
CA ALA A 19 32.05 -21.22 -5.74
C ALA A 19 32.75 -20.17 -6.61
N THR A 20 32.75 -20.37 -7.92
CA THR A 20 33.04 -19.31 -8.87
C THR A 20 31.95 -18.26 -8.69
N ALA A 21 32.28 -17.18 -7.98
CA ALA A 21 31.45 -15.98 -7.95
C ALA A 21 31.34 -15.46 -9.38
N VAL A 22 30.20 -15.68 -10.01
CA VAL A 22 29.76 -14.81 -11.10
C VAL A 22 29.53 -13.46 -10.45
N ALA A 23 30.34 -12.48 -10.85
CA ALA A 23 30.15 -11.09 -10.45
C ALA A 23 28.76 -10.65 -10.94
N SER A 24 27.77 -10.74 -10.07
CA SER A 24 26.55 -9.96 -10.21
C SER A 24 26.96 -8.52 -9.98
N ASP A 25 26.74 -7.70 -11.00
CA ASP A 25 26.94 -6.27 -11.01
C ASP A 25 26.12 -5.65 -9.87
N ARG A 26 26.75 -5.53 -8.69
CA ARG A 26 26.22 -4.74 -7.59
C ARG A 26 26.24 -3.29 -8.06
N ARG A 27 25.09 -2.85 -8.59
CA ARG A 27 24.77 -1.43 -8.63
C ARG A 27 24.73 -0.95 -7.18
N ASP A 28 25.81 -0.30 -6.79
CA ASP A 28 25.95 0.49 -5.59
C ASP A 28 24.88 1.58 -5.64
N PHE A 29 23.72 1.33 -5.01
CA PHE A 29 22.70 2.36 -4.82
C PHE A 29 23.21 3.32 -3.75
N GLY A 30 24.09 4.23 -4.19
CA GLY A 30 24.48 5.40 -3.45
C GLY A 30 23.24 6.24 -3.14
N ILE A 31 22.79 6.17 -1.89
CA ILE A 31 21.74 6.94 -1.22
C ILE A 31 21.98 8.47 -1.17
N ASN A 32 22.77 9.02 -2.09
CA ASN A 32 23.01 10.46 -2.25
C ASN A 32 22.51 11.00 -3.60
N GLY A 33 21.76 10.20 -4.37
CA GLY A 33 21.36 10.52 -5.74
C GLY A 33 19.86 10.60 -6.04
N LEU A 34 18.97 10.15 -5.14
CA LEU A 34 17.53 10.38 -5.32
C LEU A 34 17.21 11.84 -4.98
N ARG A 35 17.44 12.71 -5.96
CA ARG A 35 16.79 14.01 -6.02
C ARG A 35 15.30 13.71 -5.92
N LEU A 36 14.67 14.13 -4.83
CA LEU A 36 13.22 14.17 -4.73
C LEU A 36 12.75 14.98 -5.94
N SER A 37 12.22 14.30 -6.96
CA SER A 37 11.16 14.89 -7.76
C SER A 37 10.13 15.37 -6.73
N PRO A 38 9.56 16.57 -6.88
CA PRO A 38 8.38 16.91 -6.10
C PRO A 38 7.47 15.69 -6.13
N ILE A 39 6.90 15.29 -4.99
CA ILE A 39 5.70 14.47 -5.01
C ILE A 39 4.69 15.37 -5.70
N GLN A 40 4.71 15.31 -7.04
CA GLN A 40 3.71 15.92 -7.86
C GLN A 40 2.43 15.32 -7.29
N SER A 41 1.50 16.20 -6.88
CA SER A 41 0.09 15.88 -7.02
C SER A 41 -0.03 14.94 -8.20
N LEU A 42 -0.61 13.74 -8.02
CA LEU A 42 -0.94 12.83 -9.12
C LEU A 42 -1.22 13.71 -10.32
N PRO A 43 -0.46 13.61 -11.43
CA PRO A 43 -0.72 14.49 -12.55
C PRO A 43 -2.21 14.36 -12.79
N HIS A 44 -2.92 15.48 -12.64
CA HIS A 44 -4.13 15.62 -13.40
C HIS A 44 -3.60 15.50 -14.82
N ARG A 45 -3.69 14.30 -15.37
CA ARG A 45 -3.32 14.02 -16.75
C ARG A 45 -4.36 14.80 -17.53
N ASP A 46 -4.06 16.08 -17.75
CA ASP A 46 -4.54 16.78 -18.90
C ASP A 46 -4.21 15.88 -20.10
N ASN A 47 -5.24 15.62 -20.89
CA ASN A 47 -5.23 14.75 -22.06
C ASN A 47 -4.13 15.15 -23.05
N ASP A 48 -2.89 14.69 -22.87
CA ASP A 48 -1.81 14.89 -23.84
C ASP A 48 -0.79 13.73 -23.76
N ASP A 49 -1.20 12.56 -24.27
CA ASP A 49 -0.49 11.81 -25.31
C ASP A 49 -1.43 10.71 -25.84
N ASP A 50 -2.46 11.14 -26.57
CA ASP A 50 -3.37 10.30 -27.36
C ASP A 50 -2.62 9.74 -28.57
N ASN A 51 -1.84 8.68 -28.34
CA ASN A 51 -1.49 7.73 -29.40
C ASN A 51 -1.29 6.30 -28.88
N SER A 52 -2.03 5.93 -27.82
CA SER A 52 -2.27 4.55 -27.44
C SER A 52 -3.76 4.44 -27.11
N ASN A 53 -4.52 3.95 -28.08
CA ASN A 53 -5.97 3.73 -28.00
C ASN A 53 -6.29 2.52 -27.07
N THR A 54 -5.62 2.42 -25.93
CA THR A 54 -5.73 1.32 -24.97
C THR A 54 -6.75 1.67 -23.90
N ILE A 55 -7.89 0.99 -23.94
CA ILE A 55 -8.97 1.16 -22.96
C ILE A 55 -8.48 0.68 -21.60
N ARG A 56 -8.48 1.57 -20.59
CA ARG A 56 -8.11 1.27 -19.20
C ARG A 56 -9.03 2.04 -18.24
N VAL A 57 -9.05 1.62 -16.98
CA VAL A 57 -9.70 2.32 -15.86
C VAL A 57 -8.66 2.68 -14.80
N GLN A 58 -8.86 3.80 -14.12
CA GLN A 58 -8.10 4.13 -12.91
C GLN A 58 -8.85 3.66 -11.67
N VAL A 59 -8.16 2.95 -10.77
CA VAL A 59 -8.67 2.58 -9.45
C VAL A 59 -7.77 3.20 -8.39
N VAL A 60 -8.34 4.01 -7.50
CA VAL A 60 -7.61 4.56 -6.35
C VAL A 60 -8.27 4.08 -5.07
N PHE A 61 -7.53 3.32 -4.27
CA PHE A 61 -7.95 2.84 -2.96
C PHE A 61 -7.41 3.77 -1.87
N TYR A 62 -8.31 4.37 -1.08
CA TYR A 62 -7.98 5.07 0.15
C TYR A 62 -8.39 4.20 1.34
N GLY A 63 -7.40 3.80 2.13
CA GLY A 63 -7.58 2.90 3.25
C GLY A 63 -6.68 3.27 4.42
N GLU A 64 -6.84 2.54 5.51
CA GLU A 64 -5.98 2.57 6.69
C GLU A 64 -5.84 1.13 7.17
N SER A 65 -4.64 0.77 7.60
CA SER A 65 -4.36 -0.55 8.13
C SER A 65 -5.07 -0.78 9.46
N GLN A 66 -5.27 -2.06 9.82
CA GLN A 66 -6.13 -2.49 10.94
C GLN A 66 -7.63 -2.22 10.78
N CYS A 67 -8.09 -1.39 9.82
CA CYS A 67 -9.52 -1.21 9.59
C CYS A 67 -10.16 -2.51 9.03
N PRO A 68 -11.15 -3.10 9.71
CA PRO A 68 -11.73 -4.38 9.29
C PRO A 68 -12.31 -4.36 7.87
N HIS A 69 -12.86 -3.23 7.42
CA HIS A 69 -13.42 -3.11 6.07
C HIS A 69 -12.33 -2.91 5.01
N CYS A 70 -11.27 -2.14 5.31
CA CYS A 70 -10.11 -2.01 4.42
C CYS A 70 -9.45 -3.37 4.20
N ARG A 71 -9.26 -4.12 5.28
CA ARG A 71 -8.69 -5.47 5.26
C ARG A 71 -9.52 -6.44 4.42
N LYS A 72 -10.85 -6.39 4.51
CA LYS A 72 -11.72 -7.18 3.63
C LYS A 72 -11.59 -6.79 2.16
N PHE A 73 -11.52 -5.49 1.85
CA PHE A 73 -11.27 -5.07 0.48
C PHE A 73 -9.93 -5.64 -0.01
N VAL A 74 -8.85 -5.48 0.75
CA VAL A 74 -7.51 -5.93 0.39
C VAL A 74 -7.40 -7.46 0.25
N THR A 75 -8.03 -8.21 1.15
CA THR A 75 -7.84 -9.68 1.23
C THR A 75 -8.91 -10.49 0.51
N GLU A 76 -10.07 -9.91 0.21
CA GLU A 76 -11.19 -10.62 -0.44
C GLU A 76 -11.58 -9.99 -1.78
N ALA A 77 -11.77 -8.67 -1.85
CA ALA A 77 -12.27 -8.01 -3.06
C ALA A 77 -11.16 -7.77 -4.10
N TRP A 78 -10.07 -7.13 -3.71
CA TRP A 78 -8.98 -6.77 -4.61
C TRP A 78 -8.30 -7.96 -5.30
N PRO A 79 -8.11 -9.13 -4.65
CA PRO A 79 -7.55 -10.31 -5.31
C PRO A 79 -8.37 -10.79 -6.52
N THR A 80 -9.68 -10.54 -6.55
CA THR A 80 -10.54 -10.87 -7.71
C THR A 80 -10.16 -10.09 -8.97
N VAL A 81 -9.44 -8.96 -8.82
CA VAL A 81 -8.91 -8.12 -9.89
C VAL A 81 -7.41 -8.34 -10.07
N TRP A 82 -6.64 -8.33 -8.99
CA TRP A 82 -5.17 -8.28 -9.03
C TRP A 82 -4.51 -9.63 -9.28
N LEU A 83 -5.05 -10.71 -8.69
CA LEU A 83 -4.56 -12.08 -8.88
C LEU A 83 -5.32 -12.79 -10.01
N ASP A 84 -6.15 -12.06 -10.75
CA ASP A 84 -6.94 -12.61 -11.83
C ASP A 84 -6.05 -13.11 -12.96
N VAL A 85 -5.98 -14.43 -13.08
CA VAL A 85 -5.27 -15.12 -14.17
C VAL A 85 -5.94 -14.93 -15.53
N GLU A 86 -7.13 -14.32 -15.56
CA GLU A 86 -7.94 -14.08 -16.75
C GLU A 86 -7.81 -12.66 -17.30
N GLY A 87 -6.88 -11.87 -16.75
CA GLY A 87 -6.33 -10.67 -17.40
C GLY A 87 -6.97 -9.34 -17.05
N LEU A 88 -7.89 -9.25 -16.07
CA LEU A 88 -8.51 -7.97 -15.71
C LEU A 88 -7.50 -6.93 -15.25
N ARG A 89 -6.47 -7.36 -14.52
CA ARG A 89 -5.37 -6.52 -14.05
C ARG A 89 -4.70 -5.73 -15.18
N GLU A 90 -4.64 -6.26 -16.40
CA GLU A 90 -4.03 -5.58 -17.54
C GLU A 90 -4.78 -4.32 -17.96
N TYR A 91 -6.03 -4.11 -17.50
CA TYR A 91 -6.87 -2.96 -17.85
C TYR A 91 -6.98 -1.94 -16.72
N VAL A 92 -6.25 -2.13 -15.62
CA VAL A 92 -6.38 -1.34 -14.40
C VAL A 92 -5.09 -0.58 -14.11
N ASP A 93 -5.22 0.73 -13.92
CA ASP A 93 -4.20 1.58 -13.34
C ASP A 93 -4.53 1.77 -11.85
N TYR A 94 -3.83 1.04 -10.99
CA TYR A 94 -4.09 1.01 -9.55
C TYR A 94 -3.15 1.92 -8.75
N ASP A 95 -3.70 2.61 -7.75
CA ASP A 95 -2.93 3.27 -6.69
C ASP A 95 -3.61 3.04 -5.33
N MET A 96 -2.80 2.96 -4.29
CA MET A 96 -3.25 2.79 -2.90
C MET A 96 -2.69 3.90 -2.03
N ILE A 97 -3.53 4.54 -1.22
CA ILE A 97 -3.17 5.67 -0.36
C ILE A 97 -3.47 5.30 1.10
N PRO A 98 -2.49 4.74 1.84
CA PRO A 98 -2.62 4.41 3.26
C PRO A 98 -2.62 5.68 4.13
N TRP A 99 -3.77 6.01 4.72
CA TRP A 99 -3.98 7.11 5.66
C TRP A 99 -5.39 7.06 6.27
N GLY A 100 -6.40 6.84 5.42
CA GLY A 100 -7.81 6.77 5.77
C GLY A 100 -8.33 7.90 6.67
N ASN A 101 -8.86 7.51 7.82
CA ASN A 101 -9.52 8.36 8.80
C ASN A 101 -8.53 9.14 9.68
N ALA A 102 -7.23 8.92 9.57
CA ALA A 102 -6.26 9.64 10.38
C ALA A 102 -6.32 11.17 10.17
N TYR A 103 -5.87 11.91 11.19
CA TYR A 103 -5.74 13.37 11.16
C TYR A 103 -4.48 13.80 11.90
N PHE A 104 -4.00 15.02 11.68
CA PHE A 104 -2.93 15.58 12.49
C PHE A 104 -3.49 16.37 13.66
N ALA A 105 -2.89 16.17 14.84
CA ALA A 105 -3.17 16.98 16.00
C ALA A 105 -2.86 18.45 15.71
N THR A 106 -3.79 19.32 16.03
CA THR A 106 -3.68 20.78 15.84
C THR A 106 -4.16 21.48 17.11
N GLN A 107 -3.83 22.75 17.27
CA GLN A 107 -4.31 23.55 18.39
C GLN A 107 -5.85 23.68 18.37
N GLU A 108 -6.47 23.69 17.20
CA GLU A 108 -7.92 23.87 17.05
C GLU A 108 -8.70 22.55 17.01
N CYS A 109 -8.24 21.56 16.25
CA CYS A 109 -9.05 20.41 15.87
C CYS A 109 -8.69 19.09 16.56
N GLY A 110 -7.63 19.00 17.37
CA GLY A 110 -7.49 17.82 18.21
C GLY A 110 -6.13 17.57 18.84
N HIS A 111 -6.15 16.92 20.00
CA HIS A 111 -4.96 16.53 20.75
C HIS A 111 -4.82 15.00 20.88
N GLY A 112 -5.82 14.25 20.39
CA GLY A 112 -5.97 12.82 20.58
C GLY A 112 -6.45 12.44 22.00
N PRO A 113 -6.91 11.21 22.24
CA PRO A 113 -7.01 10.07 21.31
C PRO A 113 -8.02 10.30 20.18
N TYR A 114 -8.03 9.42 19.17
CA TYR A 114 -8.88 9.56 17.99
C TYR A 114 -10.33 9.87 18.34
N SER A 115 -10.89 10.86 17.65
CA SER A 115 -12.30 11.24 17.74
C SER A 115 -12.84 11.57 16.34
N PRO A 116 -14.02 11.05 15.95
CA PRO A 116 -14.68 11.44 14.71
C PRO A 116 -14.92 12.96 14.60
N ASP A 117 -15.19 13.65 15.71
CA ASP A 117 -15.41 15.10 15.73
C ASP A 117 -14.10 15.87 15.49
N GLU A 118 -12.99 15.40 16.06
CA GLU A 118 -11.66 15.99 15.84
C GLU A 118 -11.20 15.79 14.40
N ARG A 119 -11.41 14.59 13.84
CA ARG A 119 -11.20 14.29 12.43
C ARG A 119 -12.03 15.23 11.55
N ALA A 120 -13.34 15.33 11.80
CA ALA A 120 -14.23 16.19 11.01
C ALA A 120 -13.81 17.66 11.08
N CYS A 121 -13.37 18.15 12.25
CA CYS A 121 -12.78 19.48 12.38
C CYS A 121 -11.53 19.63 11.50
N TRP A 122 -10.58 18.68 11.60
CA TRP A 122 -9.33 18.74 10.85
C TRP A 122 -9.57 18.71 9.35
N TYR A 123 -10.44 17.84 8.83
CA TYR A 123 -10.78 17.81 7.41
C TYR A 123 -11.39 19.15 6.95
N LYS A 124 -12.38 19.67 7.69
CA LYS A 124 -13.02 20.96 7.38
C LYS A 124 -12.06 22.15 7.44
N LYS A 125 -11.09 22.16 8.35
CA LYS A 125 -10.15 23.27 8.49
C LYS A 125 -8.96 23.14 7.57
N CYS A 126 -8.33 21.97 7.55
CA CYS A 126 -7.06 21.77 6.89
C CYS A 126 -7.22 21.37 5.43
N LYS A 127 -8.18 20.51 5.07
CA LYS A 127 -8.33 20.03 3.69
C LYS A 127 -9.08 21.03 2.81
N ASP A 128 -10.15 21.65 3.32
CA ASP A 128 -10.85 22.71 2.59
C ASP A 128 -9.98 23.94 2.41
N GLN A 129 -9.17 24.33 3.40
CA GLN A 129 -8.24 25.45 3.24
C GLN A 129 -7.05 25.09 2.35
N TYR A 130 -6.49 23.88 2.45
CA TYR A 130 -5.38 23.45 1.59
C TYR A 130 -5.76 23.47 0.10
N THR A 131 -6.97 23.02 -0.25
CA THR A 131 -7.44 23.07 -1.65
C THR A 131 -7.66 24.50 -2.17
N LEU A 132 -7.85 25.47 -1.28
CA LEU A 132 -7.95 26.90 -1.61
C LEU A 132 -6.58 27.58 -1.68
N THR A 133 -5.64 27.28 -0.77
CA THR A 133 -4.32 27.93 -0.73
C THR A 133 -3.35 27.40 -1.78
N VAL A 134 -3.41 26.12 -2.14
CA VAL A 134 -2.54 25.55 -3.21
C VAL A 134 -2.80 26.19 -4.58
N LYS A 135 -3.97 26.81 -4.80
CA LYS A 135 -4.24 27.58 -6.02
C LYS A 135 -3.50 28.92 -6.09
N ASP A 136 -3.04 29.44 -4.96
CA ASP A 136 -2.38 30.75 -4.84
C ASP A 136 -0.92 30.65 -4.34
N ASP A 137 -0.48 29.47 -3.93
CA ASP A 137 0.80 29.27 -3.27
C ASP A 137 1.87 28.71 -4.22
N GLN A 138 2.60 29.62 -4.86
CA GLN A 138 3.84 29.30 -5.57
C GLN A 138 5.04 29.07 -4.62
N ASN A 139 4.84 29.18 -3.29
CA ASN A 139 5.91 29.26 -2.29
C ASN A 139 5.87 28.19 -1.18
N ASN A 140 4.92 27.24 -1.20
CA ASN A 140 4.71 26.25 -0.12
C ASN A 140 4.60 26.92 1.28
N ASP A 141 3.92 28.06 1.36
CA ASP A 141 3.55 28.70 2.61
C ASP A 141 2.21 28.10 3.09
N ASP A 142 2.27 27.27 4.13
CA ASP A 142 1.08 26.70 4.78
C ASP A 142 0.20 27.75 5.50
N GLY A 143 0.50 29.03 5.32
CA GLY A 143 -0.27 30.15 5.86
C GLY A 143 -0.19 30.21 7.39
N GLY A 144 0.80 29.54 7.98
CA GLY A 144 0.96 29.42 9.43
C GLY A 144 -0.10 28.56 10.10
N ASN A 145 -0.79 27.66 9.37
CA ASN A 145 -1.65 26.66 9.99
C ASN A 145 -0.86 25.40 10.37
N ASP A 146 -1.14 24.82 11.53
CA ASP A 146 -0.42 23.66 12.07
C ASP A 146 -0.93 22.32 11.50
N CYS A 147 -1.63 22.38 10.36
CA CYS A 147 -2.42 21.30 9.79
C CYS A 147 -1.68 20.01 9.48
N PHE A 148 -0.36 20.07 9.26
CA PHE A 148 0.47 18.91 8.95
C PHE A 148 1.72 18.82 9.84
N THR A 149 1.83 19.69 10.85
CA THR A 149 3.03 19.80 11.69
C THR A 149 2.93 18.97 12.97
N GLY A 150 1.71 18.70 13.45
CA GLY A 150 1.48 17.88 14.63
C GLY A 150 1.77 16.40 14.41
N ARG A 151 1.66 15.62 15.49
CA ARG A 151 1.64 14.14 15.40
C ARG A 151 0.36 13.69 14.70
N ALA A 152 0.42 12.59 13.96
CA ALA A 152 -0.79 11.95 13.47
C ALA A 152 -1.56 11.30 14.62
N VAL A 153 -2.86 11.16 14.42
CA VAL A 153 -3.80 10.48 15.31
C VAL A 153 -4.57 9.46 14.47
N TYR A 154 -4.36 8.18 14.78
CA TYR A 154 -4.86 7.01 14.06
C TYR A 154 -6.10 6.42 14.73
N GLN A 155 -7.00 5.81 13.96
CA GLN A 155 -8.24 5.25 14.51
C GLN A 155 -7.99 3.97 15.33
N HIS A 156 -7.01 3.16 14.91
CA HIS A 156 -6.66 1.88 15.52
C HIS A 156 -5.27 1.91 16.18
N GLY A 157 -4.79 3.09 16.57
CA GLY A 157 -3.55 3.27 17.33
C GLY A 157 -2.26 3.25 16.49
N GLU A 158 -1.11 3.28 17.17
CA GLU A 158 0.19 3.49 16.50
C GLU A 158 0.57 2.39 15.50
N LYS A 159 0.12 1.14 15.70
CA LYS A 159 0.42 0.06 14.75
C LYS A 159 -0.17 0.33 13.36
N GLU A 160 -1.34 0.98 13.28
CA GLU A 160 -1.94 1.40 11.99
C GLU A 160 -1.00 2.38 11.28
N GLY A 161 -0.65 3.48 11.95
CA GLY A 161 0.22 4.49 11.36
C GLY A 161 1.56 3.97 10.88
N ILE A 162 2.20 3.08 11.64
CA ILE A 162 3.48 2.50 11.25
C ILE A 162 3.32 1.62 9.99
N VAL A 163 2.27 0.79 9.94
CA VAL A 163 2.03 -0.11 8.79
C VAL A 163 1.61 0.67 7.56
N ASP A 164 0.76 1.71 7.69
CA ASP A 164 0.41 2.62 6.59
C ASP A 164 1.67 3.24 5.95
N ILE A 165 2.64 3.63 6.78
CA ILE A 165 3.91 4.17 6.29
C ILE A 165 4.76 3.07 5.65
N TYR A 166 4.78 1.84 6.16
CA TYR A 166 5.48 0.73 5.49
C TYR A 166 4.89 0.40 4.12
N GLU A 167 3.57 0.30 4.00
CA GLU A 167 2.87 0.12 2.72
C GLU A 167 3.27 1.22 1.73
N THR A 168 3.31 2.47 2.21
CA THR A 168 3.73 3.61 1.41
C THR A 168 5.20 3.56 1.03
N CYS A 169 6.08 3.22 1.97
CA CYS A 169 7.52 3.06 1.74
C CYS A 169 7.80 1.99 0.69
N ILE A 170 7.06 0.88 0.72
CA ILE A 170 7.20 -0.18 -0.29
C ILE A 170 6.71 0.32 -1.64
N LYS A 171 5.52 0.94 -1.68
CA LYS A 171 4.93 1.52 -2.90
C LYS A 171 5.86 2.51 -3.62
N VAL A 172 6.62 3.33 -2.89
CA VAL A 172 7.49 4.35 -3.51
C VAL A 172 8.90 3.86 -3.85
N ALA A 173 9.33 2.70 -3.32
CA ALA A 173 10.69 2.20 -3.47
C ALA A 173 10.80 0.92 -4.31
N TYR A 174 9.71 0.16 -4.43
CA TYR A 174 9.66 -1.14 -5.09
C TYR A 174 8.56 -1.17 -6.16
N SER A 175 8.23 -2.37 -6.65
CA SER A 175 7.17 -2.55 -7.64
C SER A 175 5.78 -2.39 -7.01
N LEU A 176 4.77 -2.12 -7.85
CA LEU A 176 3.39 -2.08 -7.39
C LEU A 176 2.92 -3.47 -6.94
N GLU A 177 3.44 -4.52 -7.58
CA GLU A 177 3.26 -5.92 -7.21
C GLU A 177 3.74 -6.21 -5.79
N ASP A 178 4.98 -5.84 -5.48
CA ASP A 178 5.54 -6.00 -4.13
C ASP A 178 4.71 -5.24 -3.09
N ALA A 179 4.23 -4.05 -3.45
CA ALA A 179 3.42 -3.23 -2.57
C ALA A 179 2.04 -3.87 -2.31
N VAL A 180 1.38 -4.39 -3.35
CA VAL A 180 0.10 -5.10 -3.20
C VAL A 180 0.27 -6.40 -2.42
N ASP A 181 1.32 -7.18 -2.69
CA ASP A 181 1.57 -8.46 -2.02
C ASP A 181 1.93 -8.25 -0.54
N PHE A 182 2.73 -7.22 -0.23
CA PHE A 182 2.97 -6.81 1.15
C PHE A 182 1.67 -6.42 1.85
N THR A 183 0.87 -5.55 1.23
CA THR A 183 -0.40 -5.06 1.79
C THR A 183 -1.36 -6.22 2.04
N TYR A 184 -1.47 -7.17 1.11
CA TYR A 184 -2.26 -8.38 1.27
C TYR A 184 -1.83 -9.21 2.50
N CYS A 185 -0.53 -9.38 2.70
CA CYS A 185 -0.02 -10.07 3.90
C CYS A 185 -0.28 -9.27 5.17
N ALA A 186 0.08 -7.97 5.17
CA ALA A 186 0.02 -7.11 6.34
C ALA A 186 -1.42 -6.96 6.85
N GLU A 187 -2.38 -6.82 5.94
CA GLU A 187 -3.81 -6.67 6.24
C GLU A 187 -4.55 -8.01 6.46
N GLY A 188 -3.83 -9.13 6.34
CA GLY A 188 -4.32 -10.47 6.64
C GLY A 188 -4.59 -10.73 8.13
N SER A 189 -4.77 -11.99 8.49
CA SER A 189 -5.08 -12.40 9.88
C SER A 189 -3.96 -12.09 10.88
N ILE A 190 -2.72 -11.92 10.40
CA ILE A 190 -1.57 -11.59 11.24
C ILE A 190 -1.67 -10.18 11.86
N MET A 191 -2.42 -9.26 11.24
CA MET A 191 -2.64 -7.92 11.76
C MET A 191 -3.25 -7.94 13.17
N ASP A 192 -4.19 -8.87 13.41
CA ASP A 192 -4.93 -9.01 14.67
C ASP A 192 -4.08 -9.57 15.82
N ASN A 193 -2.87 -10.03 15.55
CA ASN A 193 -2.00 -10.53 16.59
C ASN A 193 -1.38 -9.35 17.38
N GLU A 194 -1.89 -9.12 18.58
CA GLU A 194 -1.42 -8.09 19.51
C GLU A 194 0.02 -8.32 20.01
N GLU A 195 0.53 -9.55 19.94
CA GLU A 195 1.92 -9.88 20.31
C GLU A 195 2.92 -9.50 19.20
N ILE A 196 2.43 -9.25 17.98
CA ILE A 196 3.24 -8.87 16.82
C ILE A 196 3.19 -7.36 16.66
N ASN A 197 4.34 -6.71 16.87
CA ASN A 197 4.50 -5.28 16.57
C ASN A 197 4.66 -5.04 15.05
N ALA A 198 4.63 -3.77 14.64
CA ALA A 198 4.71 -3.42 13.22
C ALA A 198 6.03 -3.86 12.55
N GLU A 199 7.17 -3.78 13.23
CA GLU A 199 8.48 -4.19 12.67
C GLU A 199 8.57 -5.71 12.45
N GLN A 200 8.00 -6.48 13.39
CA GLN A 200 7.86 -7.93 13.23
C GLN A 200 6.91 -8.27 12.09
N LEU A 201 5.78 -7.56 11.96
CA LEU A 201 4.86 -7.72 10.83
C LEU A 201 5.58 -7.43 9.51
N LEU A 202 6.34 -6.33 9.42
CA LEU A 202 7.16 -5.98 8.27
C LEU A 202 8.10 -7.13 7.91
N THR A 203 8.81 -7.67 8.90
CA THR A 203 9.73 -8.79 8.69
C THR A 203 9.01 -10.03 8.17
N ILE A 204 7.84 -10.36 8.73
CA ILE A 204 7.07 -11.55 8.34
C ILE A 204 6.54 -11.42 6.91
N CYS A 205 5.97 -10.27 6.58
CA CYS A 205 5.35 -10.04 5.27
C CYS A 205 6.33 -9.77 4.14
N THR A 206 7.61 -9.53 4.44
CA THR A 206 8.66 -9.40 3.43
C THR A 206 9.43 -10.70 3.16
N VAL A 207 9.23 -11.77 3.96
CA VAL A 207 9.92 -13.06 3.76
C VAL A 207 9.69 -13.64 2.36
N SER A 208 8.50 -13.45 1.80
CA SER A 208 8.12 -13.97 0.48
C SER A 208 8.33 -12.97 -0.66
N LEU A 209 8.87 -11.78 -0.38
CA LEU A 209 9.09 -10.70 -1.34
C LEU A 209 10.60 -10.58 -1.62
N PRO A 210 11.14 -11.28 -2.63
CA PRO A 210 12.59 -11.45 -2.80
C PRO A 210 13.33 -10.13 -3.09
N ASP A 211 12.63 -9.15 -3.66
CA ASP A 211 13.20 -7.84 -4.02
C ASP A 211 13.05 -6.81 -2.89
N VAL A 212 12.21 -7.07 -1.88
CA VAL A 212 11.93 -6.14 -0.78
C VAL A 212 12.87 -6.37 0.39
N ASP A 213 13.71 -5.38 0.70
CA ASP A 213 14.57 -5.40 1.89
C ASP A 213 13.86 -4.73 3.07
N ALA A 214 13.41 -5.52 4.05
CA ALA A 214 12.77 -5.05 5.27
C ALA A 214 13.57 -3.96 5.99
N LYS A 215 14.92 -4.03 5.98
CA LYS A 215 15.76 -3.01 6.62
C LYS A 215 15.72 -1.69 5.87
N ALA A 216 15.66 -1.73 4.54
CA ALA A 216 15.52 -0.52 3.73
C ALA A 216 14.12 0.10 3.90
N VAL A 217 13.07 -0.72 4.05
CA VAL A 217 11.72 -0.25 4.38
C VAL A 217 11.69 0.41 5.76
N GLN A 218 12.32 -0.20 6.77
CA GLN A 218 12.46 0.39 8.10
C GLN A 218 13.22 1.72 8.06
N GLN A 219 14.31 1.81 7.29
CA GLN A 219 15.04 3.07 7.10
C GLN A 219 14.18 4.14 6.40
N CYS A 220 13.35 3.74 5.44
CA CYS A 220 12.39 4.65 4.82
C CYS A 220 11.38 5.20 5.85
N TYR A 221 10.83 4.36 6.71
CA TYR A 221 9.94 4.78 7.79
C TYR A 221 10.63 5.81 8.69
N GLU A 222 11.86 5.55 9.13
CA GLU A 222 12.60 6.44 10.03
C GLU A 222 12.99 7.77 9.38
N GLN A 223 13.40 7.77 8.11
CA GLN A 223 13.98 8.95 7.45
C GLN A 223 12.95 9.78 6.68
N ARG A 224 11.94 9.11 6.10
CA ARG A 224 10.97 9.70 5.17
C ARG A 224 9.52 9.50 5.59
N GLY A 225 9.26 8.69 6.61
CA GLY A 225 7.91 8.31 7.02
C GLY A 225 6.98 9.50 7.22
N LYS A 226 7.42 10.52 7.99
CA LYS A 226 6.62 11.73 8.22
C LYS A 226 6.28 12.49 6.92
N GLN A 227 7.22 12.57 5.98
CA GLN A 227 6.98 13.23 4.70
C GLN A 227 5.96 12.46 3.86
N LEU A 228 6.09 11.14 3.82
CA LEU A 228 5.18 10.24 3.09
C LEU A 228 3.78 10.25 3.69
N GLU A 229 3.69 10.21 5.01
CA GLU A 229 2.43 10.33 5.77
C GLU A 229 1.69 11.64 5.44
N ILE A 230 2.39 12.78 5.46
CA ILE A 230 1.82 14.08 5.06
C ILE A 230 1.37 14.05 3.59
N ALA A 231 2.14 13.41 2.70
CA ALA A 231 1.79 13.30 1.29
C ALA A 231 0.52 12.47 1.08
N ASN A 232 0.34 11.38 1.82
CA ASN A 232 -0.89 10.58 1.78
C ASN A 232 -2.07 11.36 2.35
N ALA A 233 -1.92 12.01 3.51
CA ALA A 233 -2.95 12.86 4.09
C ALA A 233 -3.41 13.98 3.14
N LYS A 234 -2.48 14.56 2.38
CA LYS A 234 -2.79 15.56 1.34
C LYS A 234 -3.54 14.98 0.14
N GLN A 235 -3.31 13.71 -0.21
CA GLN A 235 -3.97 13.03 -1.31
C GLN A 235 -5.34 12.44 -0.93
N THR A 236 -5.54 12.05 0.32
CA THR A 236 -6.83 11.49 0.78
C THR A 236 -7.93 12.54 0.74
N PRO A 237 -8.99 12.39 -0.07
CA PRO A 237 -10.08 13.36 -0.13
C PRO A 237 -10.92 13.33 1.15
N GLU A 238 -11.86 14.25 1.32
CA GLU A 238 -12.90 14.03 2.33
C GLU A 238 -13.76 12.82 1.90
N HIS A 239 -14.04 11.92 2.84
CA HIS A 239 -14.77 10.68 2.59
C HIS A 239 -15.63 10.29 3.81
N PRO A 240 -16.77 9.59 3.61
CA PRO A 240 -17.68 9.22 4.70
C PRO A 240 -17.12 8.12 5.62
N GLY A 241 -16.16 7.34 5.12
CA GLY A 241 -15.49 6.24 5.82
C GLY A 241 -14.51 5.55 4.88
N VAL A 242 -13.77 4.55 5.38
CA VAL A 242 -12.89 3.70 4.56
C VAL A 242 -13.34 2.23 4.63
N PRO A 243 -13.09 1.41 3.59
CA PRO A 243 -12.34 1.73 2.37
C PRO A 243 -13.12 2.70 1.48
N TYR A 244 -12.42 3.70 0.94
CA TYR A 244 -13.00 4.64 -0.02
C TYR A 244 -12.31 4.42 -1.36
N VAL A 245 -13.06 3.94 -2.35
CA VAL A 245 -12.50 3.53 -3.65
C VAL A 245 -13.07 4.42 -4.73
N LEU A 246 -12.18 4.96 -5.56
CA LEU A 246 -12.54 5.71 -6.76
C LEU A 246 -12.26 4.85 -8.00
N LEU A 247 -13.25 4.78 -8.90
CA LEU A 247 -13.13 4.24 -10.25
C LEU A 247 -13.30 5.38 -11.25
N ASP A 248 -12.25 5.69 -12.01
CA ASP A 248 -12.17 6.87 -12.88
C ASP A 248 -12.58 8.17 -12.17
N GLY A 249 -12.10 8.34 -10.94
CA GLY A 249 -12.36 9.52 -10.10
C GLY A 249 -13.77 9.57 -9.48
N LYS A 250 -14.62 8.55 -9.69
CA LYS A 250 -15.96 8.46 -9.10
C LYS A 250 -16.00 7.43 -7.97
N PRO A 251 -16.66 7.72 -6.84
CA PRO A 251 -16.81 6.75 -5.77
C PRO A 251 -17.51 5.48 -6.25
N VAL A 252 -16.98 4.33 -5.85
CA VAL A 252 -17.63 3.04 -6.02
C VAL A 252 -18.61 2.85 -4.85
N ASP A 253 -19.87 2.58 -5.16
CA ASP A 253 -20.94 2.46 -4.14
C ASP A 253 -20.66 1.32 -3.13
N ASP A 254 -20.24 0.16 -3.63
CA ASP A 254 -19.79 -0.97 -2.83
C ASP A 254 -18.38 -1.41 -3.26
N PRO A 255 -17.33 -1.05 -2.51
CA PRO A 255 -15.97 -1.49 -2.78
C PRO A 255 -15.79 -3.01 -2.87
N MET A 256 -16.68 -3.81 -2.26
CA MET A 256 -16.61 -5.27 -2.37
C MET A 256 -16.98 -5.78 -3.77
N GLU A 257 -17.69 -4.98 -4.56
CA GLU A 257 -18.10 -5.26 -5.94
C GLU A 257 -17.14 -4.64 -6.98
N ILE A 258 -15.90 -4.35 -6.59
CA ILE A 258 -14.94 -3.60 -7.43
C ILE A 258 -14.69 -4.26 -8.79
N GLN A 259 -14.65 -5.60 -8.86
CA GLN A 259 -14.51 -6.32 -10.13
C GLN A 259 -15.68 -6.03 -11.07
N THR A 260 -16.91 -6.17 -10.58
CA THR A 260 -18.14 -5.87 -11.33
C THR A 260 -18.13 -4.41 -11.81
N ALA A 261 -17.73 -3.48 -10.93
CA ALA A 261 -17.62 -2.05 -11.26
C ALA A 261 -16.62 -1.79 -12.40
N ILE A 262 -15.43 -2.39 -12.32
CA ILE A 262 -14.39 -2.29 -13.36
C ILE A 262 -14.90 -2.84 -14.70
N CYS A 263 -15.52 -4.02 -14.69
CA CYS A 263 -16.05 -4.66 -15.90
C CYS A 263 -17.10 -3.79 -16.59
N ASN A 264 -18.04 -3.21 -15.83
CA ASN A 264 -19.03 -2.29 -16.35
C ASN A 264 -18.41 -1.01 -16.93
N ALA A 265 -17.36 -0.49 -16.29
CA ALA A 265 -16.64 0.69 -16.77
C ALA A 265 -15.88 0.40 -18.08
N LEU A 266 -15.20 -0.75 -18.19
CA LEU A 266 -14.53 -1.17 -19.41
C LEU A 266 -15.51 -1.38 -20.57
N GLN A 267 -16.65 -2.02 -20.30
CA GLN A 267 -17.72 -2.18 -21.30
C GLN A 267 -18.24 -0.82 -21.78
N SER A 268 -18.47 0.11 -20.84
CA SER A 268 -18.94 1.47 -21.15
C SER A 268 -17.93 2.28 -21.98
N LYS A 269 -16.63 1.96 -21.86
CA LYS A 269 -15.56 2.51 -22.69
C LYS A 269 -15.39 1.80 -24.05
N GLY A 270 -16.19 0.76 -24.32
CA GLY A 270 -16.21 0.06 -25.60
C GLY A 270 -15.24 -1.12 -25.71
N LEU A 271 -14.75 -1.67 -24.59
CA LEU A 271 -13.95 -2.89 -24.62
C LEU A 271 -14.84 -4.10 -24.96
N ASP A 272 -14.57 -4.75 -26.09
CA ASP A 272 -15.26 -5.95 -26.56
C ASP A 272 -14.28 -6.85 -27.37
N PRO A 273 -14.06 -8.11 -27.00
CA PRO A 273 -14.62 -8.79 -25.81
C PRO A 273 -14.05 -8.23 -24.49
N LEU A 274 -14.84 -8.32 -23.43
CA LEU A 274 -14.36 -8.11 -22.06
C LEU A 274 -13.44 -9.26 -21.63
N PRO A 275 -12.55 -9.04 -20.63
CA PRO A 275 -11.80 -10.11 -19.98
C PRO A 275 -12.73 -11.21 -19.44
N ASP A 276 -12.30 -12.47 -19.48
CA ASP A 276 -13.15 -13.62 -19.11
C ASP A 276 -13.67 -13.52 -17.66
N SER A 277 -12.89 -12.89 -16.77
CA SER A 277 -13.28 -12.63 -15.39
C SER A 277 -14.49 -11.71 -15.23
N CYS A 278 -14.81 -10.89 -16.24
CA CYS A 278 -16.04 -10.11 -16.29
C CYS A 278 -17.29 -10.94 -16.58
N GLY A 279 -17.14 -12.18 -17.05
CA GLY A 279 -18.24 -13.11 -17.33
C GLY A 279 -18.60 -14.03 -16.15
N LYS A 280 -17.84 -13.98 -15.05
CA LYS A 280 -18.05 -14.83 -13.88
C LYS A 280 -18.76 -14.05 -12.79
N ASN A 281 -20.03 -14.38 -12.55
CA ASN A 281 -20.65 -14.07 -11.27
C ASN A 281 -19.90 -14.87 -10.20
N HIS A 282 -19.02 -14.21 -9.44
CA HIS A 282 -18.43 -14.85 -8.27
C HIS A 282 -19.56 -15.08 -7.27
N ILE A 283 -19.97 -16.34 -7.19
CA ILE A 283 -20.88 -16.83 -6.18
C ILE A 283 -20.16 -16.56 -4.85
N HIS A 284 -20.67 -15.62 -4.04
CA HIS A 284 -20.17 -15.42 -2.69
C HIS A 284 -20.03 -16.79 -2.02
N PHE A 285 -18.81 -17.14 -1.60
CA PHE A 285 -18.60 -18.22 -0.64
C PHE A 285 -19.14 -17.72 0.70
N HIS A 286 -20.47 -17.77 0.86
CA HIS A 286 -21.07 -17.83 2.18
C HIS A 286 -20.61 -19.14 2.80
N GLU A 287 -19.66 -19.05 3.72
CA GLU A 287 -19.35 -20.12 4.65
C GLU A 287 -20.64 -20.43 5.45
N SER A 288 -21.39 -21.41 4.98
CA SER A 288 -22.42 -22.06 5.77
C SER A 288 -21.71 -22.97 6.78
N THR A 289 -21.31 -22.43 7.92
CA THR A 289 -20.99 -23.23 9.09
C THR A 289 -22.29 -23.73 9.72
N ASN A 290 -22.77 -24.85 9.19
CA ASN A 290 -23.73 -25.73 9.85
C ASN A 290 -23.14 -27.14 9.86
N VAL A 291 -22.35 -27.45 10.88
CA VAL A 291 -22.13 -28.82 11.34
C VAL A 291 -21.95 -28.80 12.86
N PHE A 292 -22.86 -29.51 13.52
CA PHE A 292 -22.95 -29.97 14.93
C PHE A 292 -21.86 -29.63 15.94
#